data_AF-A0A0G1R0G4-F1
#
_entry.id   AF-A0A0G1R0G4-F1
#
_cell.length_a   1.000
_cell.length_b   1.000
_cell.length_c   1.000
_cell.angle_alpha   90.00
_cell.angle_beta   90.00
_cell.angle_gamma   90.00
#
_symmetry.space_group_name_H-M   'P 1'
#
loop_
_entity.id
_entity.type
_entity.pdbx_description
1 polymer ?
#
loop_
_entity_poly.entity_id
_entity_poly.type
_entity_poly.pdbx_seq_one_letter_code
_entity_poly.pdbx_strand_id
1 'polypeptide(L)'
;MIKIWKRIPVERKKPVPKRELKITVEEIKSPFLNAAVVAQSMADELEKRMPFRRVLKQTLDKISSQKEVLGVRLAISGRLDGSEMARYEWLKSGRIPLQTIRADVDFSQKVAYPPYGTIGIKVWIYKGDVFAKEVQTEKR
;
A
#
# COMPACT_ATOMS: atom_id res chain seq x y z
N MET A 1 -53.91 -23.13 4.45
CA MET A 1 -53.52 -22.16 5.50
C MET A 1 -52.10 -22.51 5.95
N ILE A 2 -51.20 -21.54 5.81
CA ILE A 2 -49.73 -21.63 5.82
C ILE A 2 -49.17 -21.83 7.23
N LYS A 3 -48.17 -22.71 7.42
CA LYS A 3 -47.10 -22.55 8.43
C LYS A 3 -45.79 -23.21 7.94
N ILE A 4 -45.13 -22.53 7.01
CA ILE A 4 -43.74 -22.74 6.59
C ILE A 4 -42.84 -22.11 7.66
N TRP A 5 -42.34 -22.89 8.61
CA TRP A 5 -41.27 -22.47 9.55
C TRP A 5 -40.36 -23.68 9.87
N LYS A 6 -39.75 -24.28 8.84
CA LYS A 6 -38.57 -25.13 9.03
C LYS A 6 -37.38 -24.19 9.28
N ARG A 7 -37.09 -23.93 10.56
CA ARG A 7 -35.85 -23.27 10.99
C ARG A 7 -34.67 -24.11 10.49
N ILE A 8 -33.90 -23.54 9.58
CA ILE A 8 -32.63 -24.09 9.12
C ILE A 8 -31.70 -24.18 10.35
N PRO A 9 -31.11 -25.35 10.67
CA PRO A 9 -30.10 -25.44 11.70
C PRO A 9 -28.86 -24.68 11.22
N VAL A 10 -28.58 -23.52 11.82
CA VAL A 10 -27.34 -22.79 11.60
C VAL A 10 -26.22 -23.61 12.22
N GLU A 11 -25.49 -24.31 11.36
CA GLU A 11 -24.34 -25.13 11.72
C GLU A 11 -23.26 -24.24 12.32
N ARG A 12 -23.17 -24.24 13.66
CA ARG A 12 -22.17 -23.48 14.41
C ARG A 12 -20.80 -24.05 14.04
N LYS A 13 -20.02 -23.29 13.26
CA LYS A 13 -18.60 -23.58 12.99
C LYS A 13 -17.91 -23.92 14.32
N LYS A 14 -17.33 -25.12 14.39
CA LYS A 14 -16.58 -25.60 15.56
C LYS A 14 -15.48 -24.58 15.91
N PRO A 15 -15.23 -24.28 17.20
CA PRO A 15 -14.13 -23.41 17.58
C PRO A 15 -12.81 -24.04 17.13
N VAL A 16 -11.99 -23.27 16.41
CA VAL A 16 -10.65 -23.68 15.99
C VAL A 16 -9.81 -24.00 17.23
N PRO A 17 -9.06 -25.12 17.26
CA PRO A 17 -8.22 -25.46 18.40
C PRO A 17 -7.18 -24.36 18.64
N LYS A 18 -6.94 -24.02 19.92
CA LYS A 18 -5.88 -23.09 20.34
C LYS A 18 -4.53 -23.66 19.90
N ARG A 19 -4.00 -23.16 18.79
CA ARG A 19 -2.62 -23.39 18.36
C ARG A 19 -1.72 -22.40 19.09
N GLU A 20 -0.63 -22.90 19.66
CA GLU A 20 0.44 -22.06 20.19
C GLU A 20 1.15 -21.39 19.01
N LEU A 21 0.91 -20.09 18.84
CA LEU A 21 1.53 -19.28 17.80
C LEU A 21 2.82 -18.68 18.35
N LYS A 22 3.95 -19.00 17.73
CA LYS A 22 5.22 -18.29 17.96
C LYS A 22 5.26 -17.12 16.98
N ILE A 23 5.29 -15.90 17.52
CA ILE A 23 5.32 -14.66 16.73
C ILE A 23 6.76 -14.15 16.75
N THR A 24 7.36 -13.98 15.58
CA THR A 24 8.65 -13.31 15.40
C THR A 24 8.39 -11.92 14.82
N VAL A 25 8.96 -10.90 15.43
CA VAL A 25 8.86 -9.51 14.97
C VAL A 25 10.18 -9.13 14.34
N GLU A 26 10.14 -8.72 13.06
CA GLU A 26 11.30 -8.20 12.35
C GLU A 26 11.11 -6.70 12.11
N GLU A 27 12.16 -5.93 12.38
CA GLU A 27 12.15 -4.49 12.18
C GLU A 27 12.54 -4.12 10.75
N ILE A 28 11.82 -3.15 10.17
CA ILE A 28 12.11 -2.63 8.84
C ILE A 28 13.16 -1.52 9.00
N LYS A 29 14.37 -1.75 8.47
CA LYS A 29 15.51 -0.80 8.56
C LYS A 29 15.19 0.62 8.07
N SER A 30 14.36 0.75 7.03
CA SER A 30 13.98 2.05 6.48
C SER A 30 12.53 2.04 5.99
N PRO A 31 11.61 2.76 6.66
CA PRO A 31 10.18 2.71 6.35
C PRO A 31 9.85 3.31 4.98
N PHE A 32 10.66 4.26 4.49
CA PHE A 32 10.45 4.95 3.22
C PHE A 32 10.78 4.10 1.98
N LEU A 33 11.48 2.97 2.15
CA LEU A 33 11.78 2.03 1.07
C LEU A 33 10.63 1.05 0.83
N ASN A 34 9.79 0.84 1.83
CA ASN A 34 8.70 -0.12 1.75
C ASN A 34 7.43 0.57 1.26
N ALA A 35 6.93 0.15 0.10
CA ALA A 35 5.76 0.78 -0.52
C ALA A 35 4.50 0.66 0.35
N ALA A 36 4.36 -0.42 1.13
CA ALA A 36 3.19 -0.64 1.98
C ALA A 36 3.12 0.33 3.17
N VAL A 37 4.27 0.56 3.82
CA VAL A 37 4.37 1.50 4.96
C VAL A 37 4.11 2.93 4.50
N VAL A 38 4.65 3.30 3.34
CA VAL A 38 4.40 4.60 2.71
C VAL A 38 2.93 4.76 2.36
N ALA A 39 2.31 3.76 1.73
CA ALA A 39 0.90 3.82 1.35
C ALA A 39 -0.01 3.95 2.58
N GLN A 40 0.33 3.28 3.68
CA GLN A 40 -0.39 3.41 4.95
C GLN A 40 -0.23 4.81 5.55
N SER A 41 0.98 5.36 5.56
CA SER A 41 1.22 6.73 6.04
C SER A 41 0.43 7.77 5.24
N MET A 42 0.36 7.62 3.91
CA MET A 42 -0.47 8.48 3.07
C MET A 42 -1.96 8.32 3.35
N ALA A 43 -2.43 7.11 3.64
CA ALA A 43 -3.83 6.87 4.01
C ALA A 43 -4.18 7.60 5.31
N ASP A 44 -3.31 7.49 6.32
CA ASP A 44 -3.49 8.15 7.61
C ASP A 44 -3.49 9.69 7.46
N GLU A 45 -2.63 10.25 6.61
CA GLU A 45 -2.62 11.69 6.33
C GLU A 45 -3.91 12.17 5.64
N LEU A 46 -4.46 11.39 4.70
CA LEU A 46 -5.72 11.72 4.02
C LEU A 46 -6.94 11.58 4.94
N GLU A 47 -6.94 10.60 5.85
CA GLU A 47 -8.00 10.45 6.86
C GLU A 47 -8.00 11.61 7.87
N LYS A 48 -6.81 12.16 8.18
CA LYS A 48 -6.65 13.40 8.95
C LYS A 48 -7.08 14.67 8.19
N ARG A 49 -7.64 14.53 6.98
CA ARG A 49 -8.12 15.64 6.12
C ARG A 49 -6.99 16.57 5.66
N MET A 50 -5.78 16.06 5.51
CA MET A 50 -4.72 16.82 4.86
C MET A 50 -5.02 16.96 3.35
N PRO A 51 -4.76 18.12 2.73
CA PRO A 51 -4.95 18.30 1.29
C PRO A 51 -4.11 17.30 0.49
N PHE A 52 -4.74 16.59 -0.45
CA PHE A 52 -4.09 15.48 -1.16
C PHE A 52 -2.82 15.91 -1.94
N ARG A 53 -2.78 17.14 -2.46
CA ARG A 53 -1.60 17.70 -3.14
C ARG A 53 -0.40 17.85 -2.21
N ARG A 54 -0.66 18.24 -0.96
CA ARG A 54 0.38 18.41 0.06
C ARG A 54 0.94 17.05 0.45
N VAL A 55 0.07 16.07 0.71
CA VAL A 55 0.45 14.67 0.99
C VAL A 55 1.34 14.15 -0.13
N LEU A 56 0.90 14.25 -1.38
CA LEU A 56 1.67 13.79 -2.55
C LEU A 56 3.07 14.40 -2.63
N LYS A 57 3.19 15.73 -2.54
CA LYS A 57 4.50 16.41 -2.62
C LYS A 57 5.39 16.04 -1.44
N GLN A 58 4.86 16.11 -0.23
CA GLN A 58 5.61 15.81 0.98
C GLN A 58 6.11 14.36 1.01
N THR A 59 5.28 13.40 0.60
CA THR A 59 5.68 11.99 0.52
C THR A 59 6.72 11.78 -0.58
N LEU A 60 6.56 12.41 -1.74
CA LEU A 60 7.52 12.33 -2.84
C LEU A 60 8.89 12.88 -2.41
N ASP A 61 8.92 14.03 -1.74
CA ASP A 61 10.17 14.64 -1.26
C ASP A 61 10.86 13.76 -0.20
N LYS A 62 10.09 13.20 0.75
CA LYS A 62 10.60 12.28 1.78
C LYS A 62 11.25 11.03 1.18
N ILE A 63 10.64 10.43 0.15
CA ILE A 63 11.17 9.21 -0.47
C ILE A 63 12.34 9.56 -1.40
N SER A 64 12.23 10.63 -2.19
CA SER A 64 13.29 11.06 -3.11
C SER A 64 14.57 11.51 -2.37
N SER A 65 14.49 11.85 -1.09
CA SER A 65 15.66 12.16 -0.27
C SER A 65 16.48 10.91 0.10
N GLN A 66 15.94 9.70 -0.10
CA GLN A 66 16.65 8.46 0.19
C GLN A 66 17.56 8.06 -0.98
N LYS A 67 18.82 7.76 -0.67
CA LYS A 67 19.84 7.45 -1.70
C LYS A 67 19.56 6.16 -2.46
N GLU A 68 18.87 5.21 -1.83
CA GLU A 68 18.60 3.87 -2.38
C GLU A 68 17.41 3.87 -3.37
N VAL A 69 16.69 4.99 -3.51
CA VAL A 69 15.53 5.08 -4.38
C VAL A 69 15.89 5.78 -5.68
N LEU A 70 15.74 5.08 -6.80
CA LEU A 70 16.02 5.60 -8.15
C LEU A 70 14.78 6.20 -8.82
N GLY A 71 13.58 5.89 -8.32
CA GLY A 71 12.36 6.54 -8.76
C GLY A 71 11.13 6.17 -7.95
N VAL A 72 10.14 7.07 -7.97
CA VAL A 72 8.90 6.95 -7.20
C VAL A 72 7.74 7.45 -8.03
N ARG A 73 6.64 6.71 -8.04
CA ARG A 73 5.36 7.18 -8.57
C ARG A 73 4.33 7.01 -7.47
N LEU A 74 3.62 8.08 -7.21
CA LEU A 74 2.50 8.11 -6.28
C LEU A 74 1.27 8.46 -7.09
N ALA A 75 0.19 7.70 -6.92
CA ALA A 75 -1.08 7.99 -7.54
C ALA A 75 -2.22 7.90 -6.54
N ILE A 76 -3.15 8.82 -6.64
CA ILE A 76 -4.35 8.88 -5.82
C ILE A 76 -5.55 8.95 -6.76
N SER A 77 -6.59 8.19 -6.42
CA SER A 77 -7.84 8.08 -7.17
C SER A 77 -9.03 8.22 -6.23
N GLY A 78 -10.06 8.96 -6.65
CA GLY A 78 -11.32 9.03 -5.91
C GLY A 78 -11.86 10.46 -5.79
N ARG A 79 -12.73 10.68 -4.80
CA ARG A 79 -13.34 11.99 -4.50
C ARG A 79 -12.37 12.89 -3.74
N LEU A 80 -11.39 13.42 -4.46
CA LEU A 80 -10.32 14.26 -3.90
C LEU A 80 -10.91 15.56 -3.30
N ASP A 81 -10.54 15.86 -2.05
CA ASP A 81 -11.02 17.00 -1.26
C ASP A 81 -12.56 17.11 -1.19
N GLY A 82 -13.28 15.98 -1.26
CA GLY A 82 -14.74 15.97 -1.16
C GLY A 82 -15.49 16.38 -2.43
N SER A 83 -14.79 16.51 -3.56
CA SER A 83 -15.43 16.78 -4.85
C SER A 83 -16.47 15.70 -5.22
N GLU A 84 -17.53 16.11 -5.92
CA GLU A 84 -18.58 15.20 -6.41
C GLU A 84 -18.04 14.22 -7.46
N MET A 85 -17.12 14.68 -8.31
CA MET A 85 -16.52 13.86 -9.36
C MET A 85 -15.21 13.24 -8.89
N ALA A 86 -15.05 11.94 -9.15
CA ALA A 86 -13.79 11.25 -8.88
C ALA A 86 -12.71 11.70 -9.87
N ARG A 87 -11.51 11.97 -9.36
CA ARG A 87 -10.34 12.36 -10.15
C ARG A 87 -9.18 11.39 -9.90
N TYR A 88 -8.28 11.33 -10.86
CA TYR A 88 -7.03 10.58 -10.79
C TYR A 88 -5.86 11.55 -10.91
N GLU A 89 -5.07 11.69 -9.85
CA GLU A 89 -3.89 12.56 -9.84
C GLU A 89 -2.66 11.73 -9.46
N TRP A 90 -1.55 11.95 -10.17
CA TRP A 90 -0.32 11.21 -9.94
C TRP A 90 0.88 12.15 -10.05
N LEU A 91 1.90 11.88 -9.25
CA LEU A 91 3.21 12.51 -9.33
C LEU A 91 4.27 11.43 -9.50
N LYS A 92 5.34 11.78 -10.21
CA LYS A 92 6.48 10.89 -10.45
C LYS A 92 7.78 11.67 -10.29
N SER A 93 8.75 11.05 -9.65
CA SER A 93 10.15 11.48 -9.64
C SER A 93 11.04 10.32 -10.08
N GLY A 94 12.12 10.61 -10.81
CA GLY A 94 13.09 9.60 -11.24
C GLY A 94 12.58 8.61 -12.30
N ARG A 95 13.23 7.44 -12.36
CA ARG A 95 12.98 6.39 -13.36
C ARG A 95 12.14 5.26 -12.78
N ILE A 96 11.16 4.77 -13.55
CA ILE A 96 10.29 3.65 -13.14
C ILE A 96 9.99 2.81 -14.37
N PRO A 97 10.82 1.80 -14.66
CA PRO A 97 10.59 0.89 -15.76
C PRO A 97 9.56 -0.18 -15.37
N LEU A 98 8.29 0.00 -15.73
CA LEU A 98 7.22 -0.96 -15.42
C LEU A 98 7.22 -2.21 -16.31
N GLN A 99 7.87 -2.15 -17.48
CA GLN A 99 7.95 -3.27 -18.42
C GLN A 99 9.17 -4.17 -18.17
N THR A 100 10.17 -3.68 -17.43
CA THR A 100 11.43 -4.39 -17.24
C THR A 100 11.32 -5.33 -16.04
N ILE A 101 11.26 -6.64 -16.28
CA ILE A 101 11.12 -7.66 -15.21
C ILE A 101 12.31 -7.66 -14.23
N ARG A 102 13.50 -7.28 -14.68
CA ARG A 102 14.71 -7.23 -13.83
C ARG A 102 14.73 -6.08 -12.82
N ALA A 103 13.83 -5.12 -12.96
CA ALA A 103 13.73 -3.96 -12.10
C ALA A 103 13.07 -4.35 -10.77
N ASP A 104 13.73 -4.07 -9.65
CA ASP A 104 13.13 -4.17 -8.31
C ASP A 104 12.18 -2.98 -8.10
N VAL A 105 10.90 -3.23 -8.37
CA VAL A 105 9.82 -2.27 -8.17
C VAL A 105 8.92 -2.79 -7.06
N ASP A 106 8.99 -2.13 -5.91
CA ASP A 106 8.09 -2.36 -4.80
C ASP A 106 6.76 -1.61 -5.07
N PHE A 107 5.66 -2.36 -5.08
CA PHE A 107 4.33 -1.86 -5.36
C PHE A 107 3.39 -2.15 -4.20
N SER A 108 2.66 -1.13 -3.78
CA SER A 108 1.57 -1.32 -2.82
C SER A 108 0.36 -0.47 -3.19
N GLN A 109 -0.80 -1.02 -2.87
CA GLN A 109 -2.08 -0.34 -2.96
C GLN A 109 -2.72 -0.30 -1.59
N LYS A 110 -3.20 0.88 -1.19
CA LYS A 110 -3.97 1.06 0.04
C LYS A 110 -5.21 1.90 -0.26
N VAL A 111 -6.20 1.75 0.62
CA VAL A 111 -7.45 2.48 0.56
C VAL A 111 -7.56 3.31 1.83
N ALA A 112 -7.83 4.60 1.68
CA ALA A 112 -8.15 5.51 2.77
C ALA A 112 -9.67 5.71 2.86
N TYR A 113 -10.17 5.87 4.09
CA TYR A 113 -11.59 6.03 4.37
C TYR A 113 -11.91 7.42 4.97
N PRO A 114 -11.80 8.50 4.18
CA PRO A 114 -12.30 9.80 4.59
C PRO A 114 -13.84 9.82 4.69
N PRO A 115 -14.43 10.80 5.39
CA PRO A 115 -15.88 10.87 5.59
C PRO A 115 -16.70 11.03 4.29
N TYR A 116 -16.10 11.52 3.21
CA TYR A 116 -16.79 11.83 1.95
C TYR A 116 -16.75 10.68 0.93
N GLY A 117 -16.20 9.53 1.31
CA GLY A 117 -16.10 8.35 0.45
C GLY A 117 -14.75 7.67 0.57
N THR A 118 -14.35 6.99 -0.49
CA THR A 118 -13.14 6.16 -0.49
C THR A 118 -12.11 6.71 -1.45
N ILE A 119 -10.84 6.75 -1.02
CA ILE A 119 -9.72 7.20 -1.85
C ILE A 119 -8.74 6.04 -2.00
N GLY A 120 -8.44 5.68 -3.25
CA GLY A 120 -7.45 4.65 -3.59
C GLY A 120 -6.07 5.27 -3.79
N ILE A 121 -5.06 4.71 -3.11
CA ILE A 121 -3.66 5.13 -3.16
C ILE A 121 -2.83 4.02 -3.78
N LYS A 122 -1.99 4.35 -4.74
CA LYS A 122 -1.05 3.44 -5.38
C LYS A 122 0.36 4.02 -5.30
N VAL A 123 1.30 3.22 -4.82
CA VAL A 123 2.69 3.60 -4.60
C VAL A 123 3.58 2.64 -5.37
N TRP A 124 4.49 3.18 -6.17
CA TRP A 124 5.58 2.44 -6.82
C TRP A 124 6.91 3.04 -6.38
N ILE A 125 7.82 2.20 -5.89
CA ILE A 125 9.18 2.57 -5.49
C ILE A 125 10.15 1.69 -6.27
N TYR A 126 11.04 2.31 -7.04
CA TYR A 126 12.08 1.63 -7.80
C TYR A 126 13.42 1.72 -7.05
N LYS A 127 13.98 0.57 -6.66
CA LYS A 127 15.20 0.46 -5.85
C LYS A 127 16.45 0.16 -6.67
N GLY A 128 16.30 -0.35 -7.90
CA GLY A 128 17.44 -0.79 -8.71
C GLY A 128 17.11 -1.97 -9.60
N ASP A 129 18.09 -2.40 -10.39
CA ASP A 129 18.01 -3.66 -11.13
C ASP A 129 18.64 -4.77 -10.29
N VAL A 130 17.96 -5.91 -10.15
CA VAL A 130 18.53 -7.08 -9.46
C VAL A 130 19.35 -7.89 -10.46
N PHE A 131 20.65 -8.03 -10.21
CA PHE A 131 21.50 -8.93 -10.98
C PHE A 131 21.63 -10.25 -10.23
N ALA A 132 21.28 -11.36 -10.88
CA ALA A 132 21.24 -12.71 -10.28
C ALA A 132 22.56 -13.19 -9.66
N LYS A 133 23.68 -12.48 -9.87
CA LYS A 133 24.98 -12.79 -9.28
C LYS A 133 25.08 -12.47 -7.79
N GLU A 134 24.28 -11.55 -7.25
CA GLU A 134 24.37 -11.14 -5.83
C GLU A 134 23.59 -12.07 -4.88
N VAL A 135 22.56 -12.75 -5.37
CA VAL A 135 21.70 -13.65 -4.57
C VAL A 135 22.46 -14.89 -4.04
N GLN A 136 23.61 -15.24 -4.63
CA GLN A 136 24.43 -16.37 -4.21
C GLN A 136 25.38 -16.03 -3.05
N THR A 137 25.71 -14.75 -2.84
CA THR A 137 26.70 -14.33 -1.85
C THR A 137 26.13 -14.26 -0.44
N GLU A 138 24.81 -14.05 -0.29
CA GLU A 138 24.12 -13.98 1.01
C GLU A 138 23.72 -15.36 1.58
N LYS A 139 23.90 -16.43 0.81
CA LYS A 139 23.58 -17.82 1.21
C LYS A 139 24.82 -18.69 1.51
N ARG A 140 26.01 -18.11 1.60
CA ARG A 140 27.25 -18.82 1.97
C ARG A 140 27.81 -18.36 3.31
#